data_AF-W4QE99-F1
#
_entry.id   AF-W4QE99-F1
#
_cell.length_a   1.000
_cell.length_b   1.000
_cell.length_c   1.000
_cell.angle_alpha   90.00
_cell.angle_beta   90.00
_cell.angle_gamma   90.00
#
_symmetry.space_group_name_H-M   'P 1'
#
loop_
_entity.id
_entity.type
_entity.pdbx_description
1 polymer ?
#
loop_
_entity_poly.entity_id
_entity_poly.type
_entity_poly.pdbx_seq_one_letter_code
_entity_poly.pdbx_strand_id
1 'polypeptide(L)'
;MNNDFNHQHAVIKYQHGAFKSTTDAIVEETPLTIYINQEEFATLMCSPTYLEELIIGFLASEGVIIARKEIESVHIDDYKALPMSH
;
A
#
# COMPACT_ATOMS: atom_id res chain seq x y z
N MET A 1 5.60 16.64 2.88
CA MET A 1 6.84 15.83 2.82
C MET A 1 6.60 14.80 1.74
N ASN A 2 7.23 14.95 0.58
CA ASN A 2 7.09 14.01 -0.55
C ASN A 2 8.01 12.83 -0.25
N ASN A 3 7.42 11.68 0.05
CA ASN A 3 8.17 10.45 0.16
C ASN A 3 8.00 9.74 -1.20
N ASP A 4 8.95 9.99 -2.10
CA ASP A 4 8.97 9.39 -3.43
C ASP A 4 9.32 7.90 -3.31
N PHE A 5 8.31 7.04 -3.18
CA PHE A 5 8.42 5.56 -3.31
C PHE A 5 8.67 5.13 -4.76
N ASN A 6 9.50 5.90 -5.45
CA ASN A 6 9.70 5.83 -6.87
C ASN A 6 11.08 5.24 -7.12
N HIS A 7 11.17 3.91 -7.00
CA HIS A 7 12.37 3.20 -7.41
C HIS A 7 12.45 3.27 -8.94
N GLN A 8 13.53 3.86 -9.46
CA GLN A 8 13.80 3.92 -10.89
C GLN A 8 14.37 2.57 -11.32
N HIS A 9 13.62 1.81 -12.11
CA HIS A 9 14.08 0.54 -12.68
C HIS A 9 14.36 0.70 -14.16
N ALA A 10 15.42 0.04 -14.63
CA ALA A 10 15.68 -0.07 -16.06
C ALA A 10 14.59 -0.96 -16.69
N VAL A 11 13.88 -0.40 -17.67
CA VAL A 11 12.82 -1.07 -18.42
C VAL A 11 13.08 -0.94 -19.92
N ILE A 12 12.56 -1.90 -20.67
CA ILE A 12 12.57 -1.83 -22.15
C ILE A 12 11.15 -1.48 -22.59
N LYS A 13 10.97 -0.29 -23.18
CA LYS A 13 9.69 0.15 -23.76
C LYS A 13 9.71 -0.09 -25.27
N TYR A 14 8.67 -0.73 -25.80
CA TYR A 14 8.45 -0.82 -27.25
C TYR A 14 7.50 0.29 -27.70
N GLN A 15 7.99 1.19 -28.54
CA GLN A 15 7.22 2.33 -29.05
C GLN A 15 7.59 2.59 -30.52
N HIS A 16 6.58 2.83 -31.37
CA HIS A 16 6.76 3.15 -32.79
C HIS A 16 7.65 2.16 -33.56
N GLY A 17 7.51 0.85 -33.30
CA GLY A 17 8.29 -0.16 -34.01
C GLY A 17 9.70 -0.42 -33.46
N ALA A 18 10.13 0.31 -32.42
CA ALA A 18 11.47 0.21 -31.86
C ALA A 18 11.44 -0.07 -30.35
N PHE A 19 12.40 -0.89 -29.88
CA PHE A 19 12.68 -1.05 -28.46
C PHE A 19 13.63 0.05 -27.97
N LYS A 20 13.29 0.69 -26.85
CA LYS A 20 14.15 1.67 -26.16
C LYS A 20 14.33 1.27 -24.72
N SER A 21 15.60 1.22 -24.28
CA SER A 21 15.93 1.12 -22.86
C SER A 21 15.72 2.49 -22.20
N THR A 22 14.97 2.51 -21.10
CA THR A 22 14.68 3.73 -20.33
C THR A 22 14.56 3.38 -18.85
N THR A 23 14.50 4.39 -17.97
CA THR A 23 14.17 4.18 -16.56
C THR A 23 12.71 4.55 -16.34
N ASP A 24 12.03 3.78 -15.50
CA ASP A 24 10.66 4.08 -15.10
C ASP A 24 10.46 3.90 -13.60
N ALA A 25 9.47 4.62 -13.12
CA ALA A 25 8.99 4.59 -11.74
C ALA A 25 8.23 3.29 -11.49
N ILE A 26 8.74 2.40 -10.64
CA ILE A 26 7.95 1.28 -10.15
C ILE A 26 7.31 1.68 -8.83
N VAL A 27 5.98 1.64 -8.78
CA VAL A 27 5.20 1.81 -7.56
C VAL A 27 5.36 0.55 -6.72
N GLU A 28 5.73 0.72 -5.46
CA GLU A 28 5.79 -0.38 -4.49
C GLU A 28 4.38 -0.65 -3.93
N GLU A 29 3.91 -1.89 -4.07
CA GLU A 29 2.66 -2.40 -3.51
C GLU A 29 3.01 -3.47 -2.48
N THR A 30 2.50 -3.31 -1.26
CA THR A 30 2.79 -4.18 -0.12
C THR A 30 1.51 -4.67 0.54
N PRO A 31 1.49 -5.92 1.08
CA PRO A 31 0.38 -6.39 1.91
C PRO A 31 0.23 -5.59 3.19
N LEU A 32 -0.99 -5.11 3.43
CA LEU A 32 -1.46 -4.58 4.71
C LEU A 32 -2.60 -5.46 5.22
N THR A 33 -2.37 -6.17 6.32
CA THR A 33 -3.40 -6.96 7.01
C THR A 33 -4.02 -6.14 8.13
N ILE A 34 -5.35 -6.00 8.12
CA ILE A 34 -6.13 -5.24 9.09
C ILE A 34 -6.76 -6.21 10.09
N TYR A 35 -6.51 -5.96 11.37
CA TYR A 35 -7.14 -6.68 12.48
C TYR A 35 -8.10 -5.75 13.22
N ILE A 36 -9.29 -6.26 13.56
CA ILE A 36 -10.29 -5.56 14.37
C ILE A 36 -10.56 -6.41 15.59
N ASN A 37 -10.34 -5.85 16.79
CA ASN A 37 -10.52 -6.59 18.05
C ASN A 37 -9.83 -7.96 18.08
N GLN A 38 -8.60 -8.03 17.54
CA GLN A 38 -7.76 -9.24 17.39
C GLN A 38 -8.25 -10.26 16.35
N GLU A 39 -9.30 -9.97 15.59
CA GLU A 39 -9.76 -10.81 14.48
C GLU A 39 -9.29 -10.24 13.14
N GLU A 40 -8.77 -11.09 12.25
CA GLU A 40 -8.37 -10.68 10.90
C GLU A 40 -9.62 -10.26 10.11
N PHE A 41 -9.60 -9.05 9.57
CA PHE A 41 -10.71 -8.51 8.80
C PHE A 41 -10.47 -8.57 7.30
N ALA A 42 -9.31 -8.09 6.85
CA ALA A 42 -8.96 -8.04 5.42
C ALA A 42 -7.44 -7.90 5.23
N THR A 43 -6.97 -8.27 4.03
CA THR A 43 -5.62 -7.94 3.56
C THR A 43 -5.71 -7.15 2.25
N LEU A 44 -5.06 -6.00 2.19
CA LEU A 44 -5.05 -5.08 1.05
C LEU A 44 -3.66 -5.00 0.43
N MET A 45 -3.58 -4.88 -0.90
CA MET A 45 -2.36 -4.39 -1.56
C MET A 45 -2.41 -2.87 -1.57
N CYS A 46 -1.41 -2.23 -0.97
CA CYS A 46 -1.29 -0.78 -0.99
C CYS A 46 0.16 -0.32 -1.02
N SER A 47 0.36 0.90 -1.52
CA SER A 47 1.58 1.64 -1.24
C SER A 47 1.74 1.86 0.27
N PRO A 48 2.96 1.69 0.84
CA PRO A 48 3.22 1.77 2.27
C PRO A 48 3.23 3.23 2.79
N THR A 49 2.16 3.97 2.50
CA THR A 49 2.02 5.41 2.75
C THR A 49 0.63 5.73 3.23
N TYR A 50 0.53 6.71 4.14
CA TYR A 50 -0.77 7.19 4.65
C TYR A 50 -1.66 6.03 5.11
N LEU A 51 -1.05 5.06 5.79
CA LEU A 51 -1.69 3.79 6.15
C LEU A 51 -2.86 4.01 7.11
N GLU A 52 -2.74 4.95 8.05
CA GLU A 52 -3.83 5.26 8.98
C GLU A 52 -5.06 5.81 8.23
N GLU A 53 -4.86 6.76 7.33
CA GLU A 53 -5.93 7.33 6.51
C GLU A 53 -6.57 6.26 5.60
N LEU A 54 -5.76 5.39 5.01
CA LEU A 54 -6.22 4.24 4.22
C LEU A 54 -7.10 3.31 5.05
N ILE A 55 -6.64 2.90 6.25
CA ILE A 55 -7.37 2.00 7.14
C ILE A 55 -8.71 2.62 7.53
N ILE A 56 -8.72 3.88 7.99
CA ILE A 56 -9.95 4.56 8.41
C ILE A 56 -10.95 4.66 7.23
N GLY A 57 -10.46 5.05 6.05
CA GLY A 57 -11.29 5.18 4.86
C GLY A 57 -11.85 3.85 4.38
N PHE A 58 -11.05 2.79 4.42
CA PHE A 58 -11.46 1.44 4.09
C PHE A 58 -12.57 0.94 5.03
N LEU A 59 -12.37 1.06 6.35
CA LEU A 59 -13.37 0.65 7.35
C LEU A 59 -14.69 1.43 7.20
N ALA A 60 -14.63 2.72 6.88
CA ALA A 60 -15.82 3.51 6.61
C ALA A 60 -16.55 3.06 5.32
N SER A 61 -15.79 2.69 4.28
CA SER A 61 -16.33 2.26 2.99
C SER A 61 -17.01 0.89 3.07
N GLU A 62 -16.46 -0.02 3.88
CA GLU A 62 -17.05 -1.33 4.17
C GLU A 62 -18.19 -1.28 5.21
N GLY A 63 -18.52 -0.08 5.73
CA GLY A 63 -19.59 0.11 6.71
C GLY A 63 -19.27 -0.42 8.11
N VAL A 64 -17.99 -0.70 8.39
CA VAL A 64 -17.52 -1.15 9.71
C VAL A 64 -17.61 -0.03 10.74
N ILE A 65 -17.34 1.21 10.30
CA ILE A 65 -17.52 2.42 11.11
C ILE A 65 -18.35 3.45 10.35
N ILE A 66 -19.12 4.26 11.07
CA ILE A 66 -19.88 5.39 10.54
C ILE A 66 -19.15 6.71 10.87
N ALA A 67 -18.38 6.73 11.96
CA ALA A 67 -17.62 7.88 12.43
C ALA A 67 -16.29 7.47 13.09
N ARG A 68 -15.26 8.32 12.95
CA ARG A 68 -13.92 8.12 13.54
C ARG A 68 -13.93 7.85 15.05
N LYS A 69 -14.94 8.37 15.77
CA LYS A 69 -15.10 8.19 17.23
C LYS A 69 -15.37 6.74 17.66
N GLU A 70 -15.77 5.87 16.74
CA GLU A 70 -16.02 4.45 17.01
C GLU A 70 -14.73 3.64 17.09
N ILE A 71 -13.60 4.23 16.68
CA ILE A 71 -12.28 3.62 16.80
C ILE A 71 -11.63 4.12 18.09
N GLU A 72 -11.42 3.21 19.04
CA GLU A 72 -10.77 3.51 20.32
C GLU A 72 -9.27 3.77 20.16
N SER A 73 -8.59 2.96 19.35
CA SER A 73 -7.16 3.09 19.06
C SER A 73 -6.83 2.46 17.71
N VAL A 74 -5.74 2.94 17.10
CA VAL A 74 -5.14 2.33 15.90
C VAL A 74 -3.68 2.10 16.22
N HIS A 75 -3.20 0.88 15.95
CA HIS A 75 -1.79 0.54 16.03
C HIS A 75 -1.37 0.03 14.66
N ILE A 76 -0.26 0.56 14.15
CA ILE A 76 0.31 0.16 12.87
C ILE A 76 1.72 -0.33 13.18
N ASP A 77 1.91 -1.63 12.98
CA ASP A 77 3.22 -2.25 13.05
C ASP A 77 3.90 -2.08 11.69
N ASP A 78 5.03 -1.36 11.66
CA ASP A 78 5.92 -1.29 10.49
C ASP A 78 6.69 -2.63 10.34
N TYR A 79 5.96 -3.74 10.21
CA TYR A 79 6.57 -5.01 9.83
C TYR A 79 6.79 -5.00 8.32
N LYS A 80 8.01 -4.64 7.91
CA LYS A 80 8.43 -4.79 6.53
C LYS A 80 8.38 -6.28 6.20
N ALA A 81 7.38 -6.70 5.44
CA ALA A 81 7.36 -8.04 4.86
C ALA A 81 8.73 -8.26 4.20
N LEU A 82 9.46 -9.29 4.65
CA LEU A 82 10.73 -9.64 4.02
C LEU A 82 10.47 -9.76 2.51
N PRO A 83 11.28 -9.13 1.66
CA PRO A 83 11.08 -9.23 0.22
C PRO A 83 11.04 -10.71 -0.13
N MET A 84 9.91 -11.15 -0.69
CA MET A 84 9.76 -12.49 -1.23
C MET A 84 10.88 -12.69 -2.24
N SER A 85 11.91 -13.44 -1.85
CA SER A 85 13.05 -13.76 -2.70
C SER A 85 12.56 -14.56 -3.90
N HIS A 86 12.62 -13.96 -5.08
CA HIS A 86 12.57 -14.67 -6.35
C HIS A 86 13.99 -14.89 -6.87
#